data_AF-A0A2S8RXV4-F1
#
_entry.id   AF-A0A2S8RXV4-F1
#
_cell.length_a   1.000
_cell.length_b   1.000
_cell.length_c   1.000
_cell.angle_alpha   90.00
_cell.angle_beta   90.00
_cell.angle_gamma   90.00
#
_symmetry.space_group_name_H-M   'P 1'
#
loop_
_entity.id
_entity.type
_entity.pdbx_description
1 polymer ?
#
loop_
_entity_poly.entity_id
_entity_poly.type
_entity_poly.pdbx_seq_one_letter_code
_entity_poly.pdbx_strand_id
1 'polypeptide(L)'
;MPFCHLDLITLPAEIPSDPDERASFCQLVTDLLANPKAKPGTYRHHGVPLVHHAVRTRNLAALQLLGRGGVDLNKPFRDVVDGTPAAFTLTALEEAMLREDIGLVTALFEAGLDPMVLNEQKINKRPYRALLRMGKEPSVEMVDTLLDTLAGAAELQALDMTRAMVLGFFRWKLPYVDLVEHLLARIKWEWVRTPIATAALTRLGDTLASHKHVTIHRFVPILLAAGAEVYPEVLVDVVDRIRPNAARAKTLDLLLAAGADPHEEVTPDSGPPWTTACLTAIVKGDEVAIDRFIGTGEQGKASLQILREQFDDNTGGWMAWFNRPSGWVTQAGRQAYLGVRRRFIALEVEELAVVADAALAEAKGAAAPETARVRARL
;
A
#
# COMPACT_ATOMS: atom_id res chain seq x y z
N MET A 1 1.03 -10.24 -14.68
CA MET A 1 0.02 -10.98 -13.89
C MET A 1 -1.35 -10.39 -14.20
N PRO A 2 -2.38 -11.22 -14.50
CA PRO A 2 -3.71 -10.70 -14.74
C PRO A 2 -4.26 -10.12 -13.43
N PHE A 3 -4.92 -8.97 -13.56
CA PHE A 3 -5.57 -8.23 -12.49
C PHE A 3 -6.44 -9.17 -11.65
N CYS A 4 -6.34 -9.10 -10.32
CA CYS A 4 -7.47 -9.51 -9.50
C CYS A 4 -8.57 -8.48 -9.78
N HIS A 5 -9.39 -8.73 -10.80
CA HIS A 5 -10.78 -8.33 -10.68
C HIS A 5 -11.22 -8.94 -9.34
N LEU A 6 -11.58 -8.10 -8.38
CA LEU A 6 -12.32 -8.52 -7.20
C LEU A 6 -13.69 -8.93 -7.74
N ASP A 7 -13.74 -10.08 -8.42
CA ASP A 7 -14.99 -10.71 -8.80
C ASP A 7 -15.72 -10.91 -7.48
N LEU A 8 -16.83 -10.20 -7.33
CA LEU A 8 -17.65 -10.27 -6.13
C LEU A 8 -17.95 -11.75 -5.88
N ILE A 9 -17.65 -12.22 -4.68
CA ILE A 9 -18.09 -13.56 -4.28
C ILE A 9 -19.60 -13.49 -4.24
N THR A 10 -20.28 -14.31 -5.04
CA THR A 10 -21.70 -14.52 -4.85
C THR A 10 -21.89 -15.25 -3.53
N LEU A 11 -22.33 -14.49 -2.53
CA LEU A 11 -22.65 -15.00 -1.22
C LEU A 11 -23.95 -15.82 -1.32
N PRO A 12 -23.96 -17.08 -0.84
CA PRO A 12 -25.20 -17.85 -0.77
C PRO A 12 -26.29 -17.13 0.03
N ALA A 13 -27.56 -17.29 -0.36
CA ALA A 13 -28.66 -16.66 0.33
C ALA A 13 -28.73 -17.10 1.82
N GLU A 14 -29.27 -16.21 2.66
CA GLU A 14 -29.69 -16.61 4.01
C GLU A 14 -30.79 -17.66 3.92
N ILE A 15 -30.84 -18.54 4.91
CA ILE A 15 -31.93 -19.49 5.08
C ILE A 15 -32.90 -18.82 6.05
N PRO A 16 -34.08 -18.35 5.60
CA PRO A 16 -35.10 -17.82 6.49
C PRO A 16 -35.38 -18.87 7.55
N SER A 17 -35.34 -18.47 8.82
CA SER A 17 -35.64 -19.39 9.91
C SER A 17 -36.17 -18.66 11.12
N ASP A 18 -37.28 -19.15 11.65
CA ASP A 18 -37.94 -18.66 12.85
C ASP A 18 -37.35 -19.30 14.13
N PRO A 19 -37.73 -18.83 15.33
CA PRO A 19 -37.20 -19.38 16.58
C PRO A 19 -37.46 -20.88 16.78
N ASP A 20 -38.57 -21.42 16.30
CA ASP A 20 -38.97 -22.82 16.50
C ASP A 20 -38.18 -23.76 15.59
N GLU A 21 -37.93 -23.34 14.35
CA GLU A 21 -37.04 -24.02 13.42
C GLU A 21 -35.59 -24.02 13.93
N ARG A 22 -35.12 -22.88 14.46
CA ARG A 22 -33.78 -22.79 15.09
C ARG A 22 -33.67 -23.73 16.29
N ALA A 23 -34.70 -23.81 17.12
CA ALA A 23 -34.73 -24.74 18.25
C ALA A 23 -34.74 -26.21 17.78
N SER A 24 -35.52 -26.53 16.75
CA SER A 24 -35.57 -27.85 16.14
C SER A 24 -34.21 -28.26 15.57
N PHE A 25 -33.50 -27.33 14.91
CA PHE A 25 -32.15 -27.57 14.43
C PHE A 25 -31.15 -27.79 15.58
N CYS A 26 -31.25 -27.04 16.68
CA CYS A 26 -30.44 -27.28 17.87
C CYS A 26 -30.68 -28.66 18.48
N GLN A 27 -31.94 -29.12 18.52
CA GLN A 27 -32.27 -30.46 18.98
C GLN A 27 -31.65 -31.53 18.07
N LEU A 28 -31.76 -31.38 16.75
CA LEU A 28 -31.11 -32.27 15.78
C LEU A 28 -29.59 -32.36 16.02
N VAL A 29 -28.93 -31.22 16.20
CA VAL A 29 -27.48 -31.19 16.50
C VAL A 29 -27.19 -31.92 17.81
N THR A 30 -27.99 -31.68 18.84
CA THR A 30 -27.82 -32.33 20.16
C THR A 30 -27.93 -33.85 20.05
N ASP A 31 -28.94 -34.36 19.34
CA ASP A 31 -29.14 -35.79 19.13
C ASP A 31 -28.00 -36.43 18.34
N LEU A 32 -27.47 -35.72 17.33
CA LEU A 32 -26.30 -36.16 16.57
C LEU A 32 -25.03 -36.21 17.42
N LEU A 33 -24.81 -35.23 18.29
CA LEU A 33 -23.66 -35.18 19.20
C LEU A 33 -23.74 -36.27 20.28
N ALA A 34 -24.95 -36.64 20.73
CA ALA A 34 -25.16 -37.70 21.71
C ALA A 34 -24.94 -39.11 21.12
N ASN A 35 -24.94 -39.27 19.79
CA ASN A 35 -24.76 -40.57 19.15
C ASN A 35 -23.26 -40.88 18.89
N PRO A 36 -22.66 -41.86 19.58
CA PRO A 36 -21.23 -42.17 19.44
C PRO A 36 -20.84 -42.74 18.07
N LYS A 37 -21.80 -43.14 17.24
CA LYS A 37 -21.57 -43.61 15.86
C LYS A 37 -21.69 -42.50 14.83
N ALA A 38 -22.26 -41.35 15.20
CA ALA A 38 -22.41 -40.23 14.29
C ALA A 38 -21.06 -39.53 14.07
N LYS A 39 -20.88 -38.97 12.87
CA LYS A 39 -19.76 -38.08 12.52
C LYS A 39 -20.32 -36.71 12.14
N PRO A 40 -20.71 -35.87 13.11
CA PRO A 40 -21.45 -34.62 12.86
C PRO A 40 -20.82 -33.71 11.79
N GLY A 41 -19.48 -33.64 11.71
CA GLY A 41 -18.75 -32.88 10.67
C GLY A 41 -18.89 -33.38 9.22
N THR A 42 -19.57 -34.51 9.00
CA THR A 42 -19.92 -35.00 7.65
C THR A 42 -21.41 -34.87 7.33
N TYR A 43 -22.25 -34.50 8.30
CA TYR A 43 -23.68 -34.34 8.08
C TYR A 43 -23.99 -33.05 7.32
N ARG A 44 -25.07 -33.12 6.56
CA ARG A 44 -25.64 -31.99 5.84
C ARG A 44 -27.11 -31.87 6.20
N HIS A 45 -27.56 -30.65 6.44
CA HIS A 45 -28.96 -30.33 6.61
C HIS A 45 -29.40 -29.46 5.42
N HIS A 46 -30.45 -29.88 4.71
CA HIS A 46 -30.84 -29.30 3.41
C HIS A 46 -29.68 -29.22 2.39
N GLY A 47 -28.81 -30.23 2.36
CA GLY A 47 -27.64 -30.27 1.47
C GLY A 47 -26.46 -29.39 1.92
N VAL A 48 -26.61 -28.58 2.96
CA VAL A 48 -25.59 -27.67 3.50
C VAL A 48 -24.91 -28.29 4.73
N PRO A 49 -23.57 -28.25 4.87
CA PRO A 49 -22.90 -28.69 6.09
C PRO A 49 -23.45 -28.00 7.34
N LEU A 50 -23.55 -28.71 8.48
CA LEU A 50 -24.22 -28.21 9.68
C LEU A 50 -23.70 -26.83 10.14
N VAL A 51 -22.38 -26.59 10.06
CA VAL A 51 -21.76 -25.30 10.43
C VAL A 51 -22.25 -24.17 9.53
N HIS A 52 -22.24 -24.37 8.21
CA HIS A 52 -22.74 -23.38 7.25
C HIS A 52 -24.26 -23.18 7.36
N HIS A 53 -25.03 -24.23 7.69
CA HIS A 53 -26.45 -24.10 7.95
C HIS A 53 -26.72 -23.22 9.18
N ALA A 54 -25.95 -23.42 10.27
CA ALA A 54 -26.03 -22.61 11.47
C ALA A 54 -25.69 -21.13 11.18
N VAL A 55 -24.65 -20.87 10.37
CA VAL A 55 -24.30 -19.51 9.90
C VAL A 55 -25.46 -18.88 9.12
N ARG A 56 -26.05 -19.58 8.15
CA ARG A 56 -27.10 -19.03 7.26
C ARG A 56 -28.45 -18.83 7.91
N THR A 57 -28.71 -19.54 8.99
CA THR A 57 -29.91 -19.37 9.83
C THR A 57 -29.65 -18.42 11.02
N ARG A 58 -28.44 -17.88 11.15
CA ARG A 58 -27.97 -17.08 12.30
C ARG A 58 -28.21 -17.78 13.65
N ASN A 59 -28.04 -19.10 13.70
CA ASN A 59 -28.28 -19.90 14.88
C ASN A 59 -27.00 -20.05 15.72
N LEU A 60 -26.74 -19.05 16.58
CA LEU A 60 -25.56 -18.99 17.43
C LEU A 60 -25.47 -20.16 18.42
N ALA A 61 -26.62 -20.60 18.96
CA ALA A 61 -26.68 -21.73 19.87
C ALA A 61 -26.24 -23.04 19.19
N ALA A 62 -26.67 -23.27 17.94
CA ALA A 62 -26.22 -24.43 17.18
C ALA A 62 -24.70 -24.38 16.87
N LEU A 63 -24.13 -23.20 16.59
CA LEU A 63 -22.69 -23.04 16.42
C LEU A 63 -21.93 -23.45 17.68
N GLN A 64 -22.36 -22.99 18.85
CA GLN A 64 -21.76 -23.36 20.13
C GLN A 64 -21.85 -24.87 20.40
N LEU A 65 -22.99 -25.51 20.10
CA LEU A 65 -23.15 -26.96 20.22
C LEU A 65 -22.17 -27.71 19.31
N LEU A 66 -22.10 -27.33 18.02
CA LEU A 66 -21.19 -27.95 17.05
C LEU A 66 -19.73 -27.83 17.48
N GLY A 67 -19.34 -26.65 17.96
CA GLY A 67 -18.01 -26.37 18.50
C GLY A 67 -17.65 -27.26 19.70
N ARG A 68 -18.52 -27.30 20.72
CA ARG A 68 -18.35 -28.19 21.89
C ARG A 68 -18.29 -29.68 21.51
N GLY A 69 -18.97 -30.05 20.44
CA GLY A 69 -18.95 -31.38 19.86
C GLY A 69 -17.67 -31.73 19.08
N GLY A 70 -16.69 -30.83 18.99
CA GLY A 70 -15.44 -31.05 18.27
C GLY A 70 -15.59 -31.05 16.75
N VAL A 71 -16.64 -30.43 16.20
CA VAL A 71 -16.81 -30.27 14.76
C VAL A 71 -15.82 -29.24 14.24
N ASP A 72 -15.09 -29.58 13.17
CA ASP A 72 -14.19 -28.65 12.49
C ASP A 72 -14.98 -27.48 11.86
N LEU A 73 -14.89 -26.31 12.51
CA LEU A 73 -15.55 -25.07 12.08
C LEU A 73 -14.84 -24.38 10.91
N ASN A 74 -13.62 -24.79 10.57
CA ASN A 74 -12.80 -24.18 9.53
C ASN A 74 -12.94 -24.89 8.16
N LYS A 75 -13.70 -25.98 8.11
CA LYS A 75 -13.85 -26.76 6.88
C LYS A 75 -14.52 -25.93 5.77
N PRO A 76 -13.86 -25.72 4.63
CA PRO A 76 -14.42 -24.93 3.55
C PRO A 76 -15.51 -25.71 2.80
N PHE A 77 -16.53 -25.00 2.32
CA PHE A 77 -17.63 -25.55 1.55
C PHE A 77 -17.79 -24.80 0.22
N ARG A 78 -17.89 -25.54 -0.90
CA ARG A 78 -18.29 -25.00 -2.20
C ARG A 78 -19.79 -25.20 -2.34
N ASP A 79 -20.50 -24.09 -2.42
CA ASP A 79 -21.94 -24.10 -2.55
C ASP A 79 -22.41 -24.14 -4.01
N VAL A 80 -23.72 -24.21 -4.22
CA VAL A 80 -24.41 -24.04 -5.50
C VAL A 80 -25.30 -22.81 -5.41
N VAL A 81 -25.13 -21.85 -6.33
CA VAL A 81 -25.98 -20.67 -6.47
C VAL A 81 -26.74 -20.78 -7.78
N ASP A 82 -28.07 -20.71 -7.73
CA ASP A 82 -28.95 -20.84 -8.90
C ASP A 82 -28.65 -22.07 -9.76
N GLY A 83 -28.41 -23.21 -9.12
CA GLY A 83 -28.07 -24.48 -9.80
C GLY A 83 -26.63 -24.56 -10.33
N THR A 84 -25.83 -23.49 -10.20
CA THR A 84 -24.43 -23.45 -10.64
C THR A 84 -23.48 -23.51 -9.45
N PRO A 85 -22.48 -24.41 -9.42
CA PRO A 85 -21.47 -24.42 -8.36
C PRO A 85 -20.78 -23.06 -8.25
N ALA A 86 -20.73 -22.52 -7.03
CA ALA A 86 -20.02 -21.28 -6.74
C ALA A 86 -18.55 -21.41 -7.18
N ALA A 87 -18.01 -20.32 -7.73
CA ALA A 87 -16.63 -20.28 -8.21
C ALA A 87 -15.61 -20.53 -7.09
N PHE A 88 -15.98 -20.25 -5.84
CA PHE A 88 -15.09 -20.35 -4.69
C PHE A 88 -15.73 -21.17 -3.55
N THR A 89 -14.86 -21.82 -2.77
CA THR A 89 -15.23 -22.38 -1.47
C THR A 89 -15.16 -21.29 -0.41
N LEU A 90 -16.07 -21.28 0.56
CA LEU A 90 -16.02 -20.41 1.74
C LEU A 90 -15.92 -21.26 3.01
N THR A 91 -15.15 -20.82 3.99
CA THR A 91 -15.28 -21.27 5.39
C THR A 91 -16.44 -20.54 6.07
N ALA A 92 -16.87 -21.04 7.23
CA ALA A 92 -17.92 -20.39 8.02
C ALA A 92 -17.55 -18.95 8.42
N LEU A 93 -16.28 -18.72 8.76
CA LEU A 93 -15.76 -17.39 9.07
C LEU A 93 -15.80 -16.45 7.85
N GLU A 94 -15.37 -16.92 6.67
CA GLU A 94 -15.43 -16.12 5.44
C GLU A 94 -16.87 -15.72 5.10
N GLU A 95 -17.82 -16.63 5.28
CA GLU A 95 -19.23 -16.36 5.06
C GLU A 95 -19.77 -15.32 6.06
N ALA A 96 -19.44 -15.41 7.35
CA ALA A 96 -19.82 -14.43 8.36
C ALA A 96 -19.24 -13.03 8.09
N MET A 97 -17.97 -12.96 7.67
CA MET A 97 -17.30 -11.71 7.30
C MET A 97 -17.94 -11.04 6.08
N LEU A 98 -18.23 -11.81 5.02
CA LEU A 98 -18.90 -11.29 3.82
C LEU A 98 -20.34 -10.82 4.09
N ARG A 99 -20.98 -11.34 5.15
CA ARG A 99 -22.29 -10.90 5.64
C ARG A 99 -22.24 -9.69 6.56
N GLU A 100 -21.05 -9.29 7.00
CA GLU A 100 -20.87 -8.22 8.00
C GLU A 100 -21.54 -8.49 9.34
N ASP A 101 -21.70 -9.77 9.67
CA ASP A 101 -22.38 -10.17 10.88
C ASP A 101 -21.35 -10.38 12.00
N ILE A 102 -21.10 -9.32 12.75
CA ILE A 102 -20.17 -9.30 13.88
C ILE A 102 -20.56 -10.37 14.91
N GLY A 103 -21.86 -10.54 15.17
CA GLY A 103 -22.38 -11.54 16.10
C GLY A 103 -22.03 -12.97 15.67
N LEU A 104 -22.10 -13.27 14.37
CA LEU A 104 -21.66 -14.56 13.83
C LEU A 104 -20.15 -14.76 13.93
N VAL A 105 -19.35 -13.72 13.67
CA VAL A 105 -17.90 -13.77 13.79
C VAL A 105 -17.51 -14.09 15.24
N THR A 106 -18.05 -13.36 16.21
CA THR A 106 -17.81 -13.60 17.64
C THR A 106 -18.25 -15.02 18.04
N ALA A 107 -19.46 -15.44 17.64
CA ALA A 107 -19.99 -16.75 18.00
C ALA A 107 -19.14 -17.93 17.45
N LEU A 108 -18.53 -17.78 16.28
CA LEU A 108 -17.63 -18.81 15.72
C LEU A 108 -16.38 -19.00 16.58
N PHE A 109 -15.78 -17.92 17.07
CA PHE A 109 -14.63 -18.00 17.97
C PHE A 109 -15.01 -18.50 19.36
N GLU A 110 -16.14 -18.04 19.91
CA GLU A 110 -16.69 -18.58 21.16
C GLU A 110 -17.01 -20.08 21.06
N ALA A 111 -17.38 -20.55 19.87
CA ALA A 111 -17.56 -21.97 19.59
C ALA A 111 -16.24 -22.75 19.43
N GLY A 112 -15.08 -22.11 19.54
CA GLY A 112 -13.77 -22.76 19.48
C GLY A 112 -13.14 -22.81 18.09
N LEU A 113 -13.52 -21.92 17.17
CA LEU A 113 -12.79 -21.74 15.91
C LEU A 113 -11.34 -21.35 16.20
N ASP A 114 -10.39 -22.12 15.66
CA ASP A 114 -8.95 -21.87 15.86
C ASP A 114 -8.52 -20.49 15.31
N PRO A 115 -8.05 -19.56 16.17
CA PRO A 115 -7.47 -18.27 15.78
C PRO A 115 -6.37 -18.36 14.71
N MET A 116 -5.65 -19.48 14.63
CA MET A 116 -4.57 -19.67 13.66
C MET A 116 -5.04 -19.70 12.20
N VAL A 117 -6.35 -19.85 11.93
CA VAL A 117 -6.93 -19.66 10.60
C VAL A 117 -6.58 -18.27 10.01
N LEU A 118 -6.26 -17.31 10.88
CA LEU A 118 -5.86 -15.95 10.52
C LEU A 118 -4.34 -15.72 10.58
N ASN A 119 -3.55 -16.57 11.23
CA ASN A 119 -2.09 -16.36 11.45
C ASN A 119 -1.18 -16.89 10.33
N GLU A 120 -1.76 -17.32 9.24
CA GLU A 120 -1.04 -18.22 8.35
C GLU A 120 -0.13 -17.46 7.34
N GLN A 121 0.75 -16.55 7.79
CA GLN A 121 1.91 -15.85 7.16
C GLN A 121 1.83 -15.41 5.68
N LYS A 122 0.67 -15.50 5.04
CA LYS A 122 0.42 -15.14 3.67
C LYS A 122 -0.88 -14.37 3.66
N ILE A 123 -0.76 -13.08 3.39
CA ILE A 123 -1.84 -12.15 3.04
C ILE A 123 -2.83 -12.77 2.01
N ASN A 124 -2.36 -13.72 1.21
CA ASN A 124 -3.15 -14.52 0.26
C ASN A 124 -4.10 -15.57 0.88
N LYS A 125 -4.21 -15.64 2.20
CA LYS A 125 -5.08 -16.61 2.89
C LYS A 125 -6.54 -16.17 2.78
N ARG A 126 -7.40 -17.19 2.89
CA ARG A 126 -8.82 -17.17 2.58
C ARG A 126 -9.63 -16.11 3.37
N PRO A 127 -9.52 -16.01 4.70
CA PRO A 127 -10.29 -15.02 5.47
C PRO A 127 -9.96 -13.55 5.18
N TYR A 128 -8.68 -13.21 4.97
CA TYR A 128 -8.32 -11.84 4.56
C TYR A 128 -8.91 -11.52 3.20
N ARG A 129 -8.90 -12.48 2.25
CA ARG A 129 -9.59 -12.30 0.97
C ARG A 129 -11.08 -12.06 1.14
N ALA A 130 -11.74 -12.64 2.14
CA ALA A 130 -13.14 -12.34 2.41
C ALA A 130 -13.32 -10.85 2.72
N LEU A 131 -12.56 -10.28 3.68
CA LEU A 131 -12.58 -8.83 3.97
C LEU A 131 -12.30 -7.97 2.73
N LEU A 132 -11.37 -8.39 1.90
CA LEU A 132 -10.96 -7.65 0.70
C LEU A 132 -11.95 -7.76 -0.46
N ARG A 133 -12.84 -8.76 -0.42
CA ARG A 133 -13.86 -9.05 -1.45
C ARG A 133 -15.26 -8.58 -1.05
N MET A 134 -15.40 -7.99 0.13
CA MET A 134 -16.65 -7.34 0.53
C MET A 134 -17.00 -6.25 -0.49
N GLY A 135 -18.30 -6.14 -0.82
CA GLY A 135 -18.78 -5.15 -1.79
C GLY A 135 -18.64 -3.71 -1.30
N LYS A 136 -18.30 -3.52 -0.02
CA LYS A 136 -18.00 -2.24 0.63
C LYS A 136 -16.87 -2.41 1.64
N GLU A 137 -16.32 -1.28 2.08
CA GLU A 137 -15.26 -1.24 3.10
C GLU A 137 -15.71 -1.93 4.40
N PRO A 138 -14.90 -2.83 4.98
CA PRO A 138 -15.18 -3.42 6.28
C PRO A 138 -15.28 -2.35 7.37
N SER A 139 -16.23 -2.50 8.30
CA SER A 139 -16.34 -1.57 9.43
C SER A 139 -15.17 -1.72 10.41
N VAL A 140 -14.82 -0.62 11.08
CA VAL A 140 -13.85 -0.60 12.18
C VAL A 140 -14.23 -1.61 13.26
N GLU A 141 -15.50 -1.69 13.63
CA GLU A 141 -16.02 -2.60 14.66
C GLU A 141 -15.80 -4.09 14.29
N MET A 142 -16.01 -4.46 13.02
CA MET A 142 -15.75 -5.82 12.55
C MET A 142 -14.26 -6.16 12.66
N VAL A 143 -13.40 -5.23 12.24
CA VAL A 143 -11.95 -5.41 12.28
C VAL A 143 -11.44 -5.46 13.73
N ASP A 144 -11.96 -4.59 14.60
CA ASP A 144 -11.65 -4.61 16.03
C ASP A 144 -12.10 -5.92 16.68
N THR A 145 -13.33 -6.37 16.42
CA THR A 145 -13.83 -7.64 16.93
C THR A 145 -12.92 -8.80 16.51
N LEU A 146 -12.50 -8.83 15.24
CA LEU A 146 -11.56 -9.83 14.75
C LEU A 146 -10.24 -9.74 15.51
N LEU A 147 -9.62 -8.57 15.57
CA LEU A 147 -8.33 -8.40 16.23
C LEU A 147 -8.39 -8.73 17.73
N ASP A 148 -9.44 -8.32 18.42
CA ASP A 148 -9.64 -8.51 19.86
C ASP A 148 -9.92 -9.97 20.20
N THR A 149 -10.74 -10.64 19.39
CA THR A 149 -11.03 -12.07 19.58
C THR A 149 -9.77 -12.93 19.39
N LEU A 150 -8.83 -12.46 18.57
CA LEU A 150 -7.56 -13.13 18.30
C LEU A 150 -6.46 -12.73 19.28
N ALA A 151 -6.54 -11.53 19.84
CA ALA A 151 -5.69 -11.06 20.93
C ALA A 151 -5.87 -11.88 22.22
N GLY A 152 -6.93 -12.70 22.32
CA GLY A 152 -7.20 -13.63 23.41
C GLY A 152 -6.14 -14.74 23.65
N ALA A 153 -5.02 -14.75 22.93
CA ALA A 153 -3.90 -15.67 23.19
C ALA A 153 -2.48 -15.07 23.09
N ALA A 154 -2.23 -14.03 22.29
CA ALA A 154 -0.94 -13.31 22.30
C ALA A 154 -1.04 -11.97 21.56
N GLU A 155 -0.62 -10.89 22.21
CA GLU A 155 -0.56 -9.53 21.65
C GLU A 155 0.26 -9.46 20.33
N LEU A 156 1.28 -10.32 20.20
CA LEU A 156 2.09 -10.48 18.99
C LEU A 156 1.27 -10.92 17.76
N GLN A 157 0.28 -11.80 17.94
CA GLN A 157 -0.54 -12.28 16.84
C GLN A 157 -1.44 -11.18 16.28
N ALA A 158 -2.04 -10.37 17.15
CA ALA A 158 -2.86 -9.22 16.72
C ALA A 158 -2.03 -8.19 15.93
N LEU A 159 -0.75 -8.00 16.29
CA LEU A 159 0.17 -7.14 15.54
C LEU A 159 0.48 -7.69 14.15
N ASP A 160 0.80 -8.98 14.04
CA ASP A 160 1.08 -9.62 12.74
C ASP A 160 -0.12 -9.54 11.79
N MET A 161 -1.32 -9.66 12.35
CA MET A 161 -2.57 -9.48 11.62
C MET A 161 -2.80 -8.05 11.16
N THR A 162 -2.60 -7.08 12.07
CA THR A 162 -2.69 -5.65 11.77
C THR A 162 -1.74 -5.29 10.62
N ARG A 163 -0.49 -5.76 10.70
CA ARG A 163 0.51 -5.62 9.64
C ARG A 163 0.02 -6.23 8.32
N ALA A 164 -0.50 -7.46 8.34
CA ALA A 164 -1.00 -8.13 7.15
C ALA A 164 -2.19 -7.40 6.52
N MET A 165 -3.09 -6.83 7.31
CA MET A 165 -4.22 -6.05 6.83
C MET A 165 -3.76 -4.76 6.14
N VAL A 166 -2.99 -3.93 6.85
CA VAL A 166 -2.48 -2.65 6.33
C VAL A 166 -1.72 -2.88 5.02
N LEU A 167 -0.70 -3.73 5.04
CA LEU A 167 0.12 -4.04 3.87
C LEU A 167 -0.66 -4.70 2.72
N GLY A 168 -1.79 -5.32 3.06
CA GLY A 168 -2.72 -5.93 2.14
C GLY A 168 -3.49 -4.89 1.36
N PHE A 169 -4.08 -3.93 2.06
CA PHE A 169 -4.84 -2.85 1.44
C PHE A 169 -4.01 -2.12 0.37
N PHE A 170 -2.72 -1.88 0.63
CA PHE A 170 -1.81 -1.38 -0.40
C PHE A 170 -1.64 -2.38 -1.54
N ARG A 171 -1.23 -3.63 -1.25
CA ARG A 171 -1.04 -4.69 -2.27
C ARG A 171 -2.21 -4.84 -3.25
N TRP A 172 -3.44 -4.73 -2.77
CA TRP A 172 -4.66 -4.84 -3.58
C TRP A 172 -5.27 -3.50 -3.99
N LYS A 173 -4.58 -2.41 -3.69
CA LYS A 173 -4.92 -1.05 -4.10
C LYS A 173 -6.29 -0.58 -3.58
N LEU A 174 -6.61 -0.95 -2.35
CA LEU A 174 -7.86 -0.60 -1.69
C LEU A 174 -7.76 0.79 -1.05
N PRO A 175 -8.75 1.67 -1.24
CA PRO A 175 -8.70 3.06 -0.76
C PRO A 175 -9.20 3.20 0.70
N TYR A 176 -8.96 2.22 1.56
CA TYR A 176 -9.45 2.16 2.95
C TYR A 176 -8.61 3.03 3.89
N VAL A 177 -8.62 4.34 3.63
CA VAL A 177 -7.78 5.34 4.32
C VAL A 177 -8.06 5.34 5.82
N ASP A 178 -9.33 5.42 6.19
CA ASP A 178 -9.77 5.56 7.58
C ASP A 178 -9.47 4.28 8.37
N LEU A 179 -9.62 3.11 7.73
CA LEU A 179 -9.26 1.84 8.34
C LEU A 179 -7.75 1.67 8.51
N VAL A 180 -6.92 2.14 7.57
CA VAL A 180 -5.46 2.14 7.74
C VAL A 180 -5.04 3.03 8.90
N GLU A 181 -5.62 4.22 9.02
CA GLU A 181 -5.38 5.13 10.14
C GLU A 181 -5.74 4.46 11.47
N HIS A 182 -6.93 3.88 11.57
CA HIS A 182 -7.39 3.17 12.77
C HIS A 182 -6.45 2.01 13.16
N LEU A 183 -6.08 1.17 12.18
CA LEU A 183 -5.20 0.03 12.41
C LEU A 183 -3.81 0.45 12.90
N LEU A 184 -3.24 1.52 12.34
CA LEU A 184 -1.96 2.05 12.80
C LEU A 184 -2.06 2.69 14.18
N ALA A 185 -3.17 3.38 14.47
CA ALA A 185 -3.43 3.99 15.78
C ALA A 185 -3.59 2.95 16.90
N ARG A 186 -4.09 1.74 16.58
CA ARG A 186 -4.15 0.62 17.52
C ARG A 186 -2.78 0.11 17.98
N ILE A 187 -1.72 0.34 17.20
CA ILE A 187 -0.38 -0.13 17.55
C ILE A 187 0.26 0.86 18.53
N LYS A 188 0.31 0.45 19.82
CA LYS A 188 0.83 1.29 20.91
C LYS A 188 2.35 1.49 20.84
N TRP A 189 3.08 0.53 20.29
CA TRP A 189 4.54 0.58 20.24
C TRP A 189 5.03 1.17 18.93
N GLU A 190 5.72 2.30 19.04
CA GLU A 190 6.34 3.00 17.92
C GLU A 190 7.29 2.10 17.12
N TRP A 191 8.15 1.33 17.79
CA TRP A 191 9.10 0.42 17.13
C TRP A 191 8.43 -0.71 16.32
N VAL A 192 7.14 -0.98 16.53
CA VAL A 192 6.33 -1.89 15.69
C VAL A 192 5.58 -1.12 14.62
N ARG A 193 4.96 0.00 14.99
CA ARG A 193 4.13 0.82 14.10
C ARG A 193 4.96 1.41 12.95
N THR A 194 6.12 1.97 13.26
CA THR A 194 7.01 2.62 12.30
C THR A 194 7.41 1.68 11.16
N PRO A 195 7.97 0.47 11.39
CA PRO A 195 8.29 -0.46 10.30
C PRO A 195 7.08 -0.85 9.43
N ILE A 196 5.87 -0.95 10.00
CA ILE A 196 4.66 -1.26 9.24
C ILE A 196 4.26 -0.07 8.36
N ALA A 197 4.28 1.14 8.91
CA ALA A 197 3.98 2.36 8.20
C ALA A 197 5.01 2.65 7.09
N THR A 198 6.30 2.46 7.36
CA THR A 198 7.39 2.54 6.36
C THR A 198 7.16 1.53 5.24
N ALA A 199 6.92 0.26 5.55
CA ALA A 199 6.68 -0.77 4.54
C ALA A 199 5.41 -0.49 3.69
N ALA A 200 4.38 0.11 4.29
CA ALA A 200 3.20 0.56 3.56
C ALA A 200 3.51 1.74 2.63
N LEU A 201 4.34 2.69 3.09
CA LEU A 201 4.78 3.85 2.32
C LEU A 201 5.61 3.41 1.11
N THR A 202 6.59 2.51 1.29
CA THR A 202 7.39 1.95 0.18
C THR A 202 6.51 1.25 -0.85
N ARG A 203 5.46 0.54 -0.41
CA ARG A 203 4.53 -0.14 -1.30
C ARG A 203 3.59 0.77 -2.07
N LEU A 204 3.51 2.06 -1.74
CA LEU A 204 2.83 3.01 -2.61
C LEU A 204 3.40 2.86 -4.03
N GLY A 205 4.72 2.86 -4.20
CA GLY A 205 5.36 2.66 -5.51
C GLY A 205 4.91 1.41 -6.26
N ASP A 206 4.97 0.26 -5.59
CA ASP A 206 4.66 -1.05 -6.17
C ASP A 206 3.23 -1.24 -6.67
N THR A 207 2.28 -0.57 -6.04
CA THR A 207 0.87 -0.86 -6.27
C THR A 207 0.22 0.05 -7.30
N LEU A 208 0.95 0.99 -7.90
CA LEU A 208 0.32 2.07 -8.67
C LEU A 208 0.39 1.97 -10.20
N ALA A 209 0.79 0.82 -10.74
CA ALA A 209 0.85 0.59 -12.19
C ALA A 209 -0.50 0.67 -12.95
N SER A 210 -1.60 1.11 -12.32
CA SER A 210 -2.89 1.34 -12.99
C SER A 210 -3.54 2.64 -12.51
N HIS A 211 -3.94 3.48 -13.46
CA HIS A 211 -4.43 4.89 -13.37
C HIS A 211 -5.65 5.17 -12.47
N LYS A 212 -5.89 4.41 -11.39
CA LYS A 212 -7.14 4.44 -10.63
C LYS A 212 -7.05 4.93 -9.18
N HIS A 213 -5.87 5.29 -8.66
CA HIS A 213 -5.75 5.69 -7.25
C HIS A 213 -5.67 7.21 -7.08
N VAL A 214 -6.85 7.84 -7.14
CA VAL A 214 -7.08 9.27 -6.86
C VAL A 214 -6.71 9.64 -5.41
N THR A 215 -6.54 8.65 -4.52
CA THR A 215 -6.44 8.84 -3.06
C THR A 215 -5.06 8.63 -2.47
N ILE A 216 -4.00 8.37 -3.26
CA ILE A 216 -2.65 8.09 -2.71
C ILE A 216 -2.17 9.15 -1.71
N HIS A 217 -2.34 10.42 -2.06
CA HIS A 217 -1.96 11.55 -1.23
C HIS A 217 -2.66 11.59 0.13
N ARG A 218 -3.76 10.84 0.31
CA ARG A 218 -4.46 10.72 1.59
C ARG A 218 -3.77 9.76 2.55
N PHE A 219 -3.02 8.76 2.05
CA PHE A 219 -2.29 7.82 2.89
C PHE A 219 -1.00 8.42 3.43
N VAL A 220 -0.31 9.27 2.67
CA VAL A 220 1.00 9.82 3.06
C VAL A 220 0.97 10.47 4.45
N PRO A 221 0.04 11.39 4.79
CA PRO A 221 0.02 12.01 6.11
C PRO A 221 -0.20 11.01 7.25
N ILE A 222 -1.05 10.01 7.04
CA ILE A 222 -1.34 8.96 8.04
C ILE A 222 -0.11 8.11 8.30
N LEU A 223 0.58 7.70 7.23
CA LEU A 223 1.80 6.89 7.35
C LEU A 223 2.93 7.67 8.02
N LEU A 224 3.11 8.94 7.65
CA LEU A 224 4.10 9.83 8.29
C LEU A 224 3.77 10.06 9.77
N ALA A 225 2.49 10.31 10.10
CA ALA A 225 2.05 10.47 11.50
C ALA A 225 2.24 9.18 12.32
N ALA A 226 2.16 8.01 11.66
CA ALA A 226 2.47 6.72 12.27
C ALA A 226 3.97 6.47 12.46
N GLY A 227 4.84 7.36 11.96
CA GLY A 227 6.30 7.32 12.10
C GLY A 227 7.03 6.74 10.88
N ALA A 228 6.38 6.62 9.72
CA ALA A 228 7.02 6.08 8.52
C ALA A 228 8.28 6.87 8.12
N GLU A 229 9.35 6.14 7.86
CA GLU A 229 10.58 6.66 7.26
C GLU A 229 10.38 6.82 5.75
N VAL A 230 10.84 7.93 5.20
CA VAL A 230 10.71 8.22 3.77
C VAL A 230 12.03 7.88 3.08
N TYR A 231 12.09 6.70 2.46
CA TYR A 231 13.24 6.32 1.65
C TYR A 231 13.19 6.95 0.25
N PRO A 232 14.34 7.27 -0.36
CA PRO A 232 14.41 7.91 -1.69
C PRO A 232 13.71 7.12 -2.80
N GLU A 233 13.68 5.79 -2.70
CA GLU A 233 12.98 4.87 -3.59
C GLU A 233 11.50 5.26 -3.77
N VAL A 234 10.87 5.77 -2.70
CA VAL A 234 9.46 6.16 -2.71
C VAL A 234 9.24 7.30 -3.71
N LEU A 235 10.12 8.30 -3.73
CA LEU A 235 10.03 9.41 -4.68
C LEU A 235 10.25 8.93 -6.11
N VAL A 236 11.26 8.08 -6.33
CA VAL A 236 11.55 7.48 -7.65
C VAL A 236 10.32 6.71 -8.16
N ASP A 237 9.73 5.84 -7.35
CA ASP A 237 8.57 5.06 -7.75
C ASP A 237 7.32 5.90 -7.99
N VAL A 238 7.08 6.95 -7.19
CA VAL A 238 5.97 7.90 -7.40
C VAL A 238 6.12 8.62 -8.74
N VAL A 239 7.35 8.95 -9.14
CA VAL A 239 7.63 9.58 -10.45
C VAL A 239 7.56 8.59 -11.59
N ASP A 240 8.13 7.40 -11.41
CA ASP A 240 8.21 6.39 -12.44
C ASP A 240 6.83 5.76 -12.72
N ARG A 241 6.07 5.41 -11.70
CA ARG A 241 4.91 4.50 -11.86
C ARG A 241 3.57 5.22 -11.92
N ILE A 242 3.49 6.48 -11.47
CA ILE A 242 2.25 7.25 -11.41
C ILE A 242 2.25 8.34 -12.50
N ARG A 243 1.18 8.40 -13.29
CA ARG A 243 1.00 9.47 -14.27
C ARG A 243 0.89 10.84 -13.59
N PRO A 244 1.43 11.93 -14.19
CA PRO A 244 1.23 13.29 -13.70
C PRO A 244 -0.25 13.65 -13.52
N ASN A 245 -0.63 14.02 -12.30
CA ASN A 245 -1.94 14.55 -11.93
C ASN A 245 -1.85 15.31 -10.60
N ALA A 246 -2.94 15.97 -10.18
CA ALA A 246 -2.98 16.76 -8.94
C ALA A 246 -2.73 15.92 -7.68
N ALA A 247 -3.19 14.67 -7.63
CA ALA A 247 -2.98 13.78 -6.49
C ALA A 247 -1.50 13.41 -6.34
N ARG A 248 -0.82 13.07 -7.45
CA ARG A 248 0.61 12.78 -7.48
C ARG A 248 1.42 14.01 -7.07
N ALA A 249 1.08 15.19 -7.58
CA ALA A 249 1.73 16.44 -7.18
C ALA A 249 1.65 16.66 -5.66
N LYS A 250 0.45 16.52 -5.09
CA LYS A 250 0.25 16.62 -3.63
C LYS A 250 1.02 15.55 -2.86
N THR A 251 1.12 14.32 -3.38
CA THR A 251 1.97 13.27 -2.80
C THR A 251 3.44 13.68 -2.76
N LEU A 252 3.99 14.21 -3.86
CA LEU A 252 5.37 14.68 -3.91
C LEU A 252 5.59 15.82 -2.90
N ASP A 253 4.69 16.80 -2.86
CA ASP A 253 4.80 17.94 -1.93
C ASP A 253 4.84 17.46 -0.46
N LEU A 254 4.02 16.45 -0.11
CA LEU A 254 4.00 15.86 1.23
C LEU A 254 5.28 15.09 1.57
N LEU A 255 5.85 14.34 0.61
CA LEU A 255 7.09 13.58 0.82
C LEU A 255 8.29 14.52 0.96
N LEU A 256 8.37 15.57 0.13
CA LEU A 256 9.41 16.59 0.21
C LEU A 256 9.33 17.35 1.55
N ALA A 257 8.12 17.70 2.00
CA ALA A 257 7.91 18.33 3.31
C ALA A 257 8.32 17.42 4.49
N ALA A 258 8.31 16.10 4.28
CA ALA A 258 8.79 15.11 5.24
C ALA A 258 10.32 14.89 5.18
N GLY A 259 11.04 15.62 4.33
CA GLY A 259 12.50 15.56 4.23
C GLY A 259 13.04 14.58 3.20
N ALA A 260 12.19 14.04 2.31
CA ALA A 260 12.66 13.17 1.23
C ALA A 260 13.54 13.96 0.25
N ASP A 261 14.76 13.49 0.00
CA ASP A 261 15.68 14.14 -0.94
C ASP A 261 15.46 13.61 -2.37
N PRO A 262 15.02 14.44 -3.34
CA PRO A 262 14.83 14.00 -4.71
C PRO A 262 16.13 13.75 -5.48
N HIS A 263 17.28 14.12 -4.89
CA HIS A 263 18.62 13.95 -5.47
C HIS A 263 19.38 12.77 -4.84
N GLU A 264 18.83 12.09 -3.84
CA GLU A 264 19.49 10.94 -3.24
C GLU A 264 19.49 9.72 -4.19
N GLU A 265 20.63 9.05 -4.29
CA GLU A 265 20.84 7.94 -5.20
C GLU A 265 20.11 6.67 -4.76
N VAL A 266 19.42 6.06 -5.71
CA VAL A 266 18.70 4.80 -5.56
C VAL A 266 19.25 3.82 -6.58
N THR A 267 19.52 2.59 -6.16
CA THR A 267 19.85 1.49 -7.07
C THR A 267 18.56 0.73 -7.42
N PRO A 268 17.99 0.90 -8.63
CA PRO A 268 16.76 0.21 -8.98
C PRO A 268 17.02 -1.29 -9.24
N ASP A 269 16.01 -2.13 -8.97
CA ASP A 269 16.06 -3.57 -9.26
C ASP A 269 16.28 -3.88 -10.76
N SER A 270 15.91 -2.94 -11.63
CA SER A 270 16.12 -3.01 -13.07
C SER A 270 16.32 -1.63 -13.67
N GLY A 271 17.25 -1.47 -14.61
CA GLY A 271 17.51 -0.22 -15.31
C GLY A 271 18.96 0.27 -15.17
N PRO A 272 19.20 1.59 -15.08
CA PRO A 272 20.54 2.15 -14.90
C PRO A 272 21.13 1.72 -13.53
N PRO A 273 22.46 1.75 -13.37
CA PRO A 273 23.12 1.31 -12.13
C PRO A 273 22.67 2.10 -10.89
N TRP A 274 22.25 3.35 -11.09
CA TRP A 274 21.59 4.16 -10.07
C TRP A 274 20.69 5.21 -10.75
N THR A 275 19.78 5.80 -9.99
CA THR A 275 18.97 6.95 -10.40
C THR A 275 18.61 7.80 -9.19
N THR A 276 17.97 8.94 -9.43
CA THR A 276 17.35 9.79 -8.40
C THR A 276 15.94 10.11 -8.86
N ALA A 277 15.10 10.63 -7.96
CA ALA A 277 13.75 11.04 -8.34
C ALA A 277 13.78 12.17 -9.38
N CYS A 278 14.73 13.10 -9.24
CA CYS A 278 14.95 14.18 -10.18
C CYS A 278 15.37 13.69 -11.57
N LEU A 279 16.36 12.79 -11.64
CA LEU A 279 16.78 12.20 -12.92
C LEU A 279 15.64 11.41 -13.58
N THR A 280 14.88 10.65 -12.79
CA THR A 280 13.70 9.93 -13.28
C THR A 280 12.66 10.88 -13.88
N ALA A 281 12.40 12.03 -13.23
CA ALA A 281 11.48 13.04 -13.75
C ALA A 281 11.95 13.64 -15.09
N ILE A 282 13.24 13.96 -15.19
CA ILE A 282 13.86 14.47 -16.42
C ILE A 282 13.65 13.49 -17.58
N VAL A 283 13.84 12.21 -17.33
CA VAL A 283 13.79 11.17 -18.38
C VAL A 283 12.38 10.94 -18.90
N LYS A 284 11.41 11.11 -18.02
CA LYS A 284 10.00 11.07 -18.39
C LYS A 284 9.49 12.36 -19.00
N GLY A 285 10.28 13.43 -18.97
CA GLY A 285 9.86 14.75 -19.43
C GLY A 285 8.80 15.38 -18.52
N ASP A 286 8.86 15.09 -17.22
CA ASP A 286 7.91 15.57 -16.24
C ASP A 286 8.35 16.91 -15.64
N GLU A 287 8.22 17.96 -16.46
CA GLU A 287 8.58 19.35 -16.11
C GLU A 287 8.02 19.78 -14.74
N VAL A 288 6.81 19.34 -14.42
CA VAL A 288 6.11 19.68 -13.18
C VAL A 288 6.78 19.09 -11.93
N ALA A 289 7.36 17.89 -12.04
CA ALA A 289 8.16 17.32 -10.96
C ALA A 289 9.59 17.87 -10.95
N ILE A 290 10.19 18.12 -12.12
CA ILE A 290 11.52 18.76 -12.24
C ILE A 290 11.53 20.11 -11.54
N ASP A 291 10.52 20.94 -11.79
CA ASP A 291 10.38 22.26 -11.16
C ASP A 291 10.22 22.16 -9.65
N ARG A 292 9.56 21.11 -9.14
CA ARG A 292 9.45 20.85 -7.70
C ARG A 292 10.79 20.45 -7.08
N PHE A 293 11.52 19.55 -7.73
CA PHE A 293 12.75 18.97 -7.19
C PHE A 293 13.95 19.92 -7.28
N ILE A 294 13.97 20.80 -8.27
CA ILE A 294 14.95 21.88 -8.36
C ILE A 294 14.53 23.03 -7.44
N GLY A 295 13.25 23.43 -7.47
CA GLY A 295 12.78 24.59 -6.72
C GLY A 295 13.24 25.91 -7.35
N THR A 296 13.30 26.97 -6.54
CA THR A 296 13.66 28.33 -6.98
C THR A 296 14.60 29.01 -5.98
N GLY A 297 15.21 30.14 -6.37
CA GLY A 297 16.13 30.89 -5.51
C GLY A 297 17.39 30.11 -5.15
N GLU A 298 17.93 30.33 -3.95
CA GLU A 298 19.18 29.71 -3.48
C GLU A 298 19.09 28.18 -3.37
N GLN A 299 17.93 27.64 -2.96
CA GLN A 299 17.67 26.20 -2.98
C GLN A 299 17.79 25.64 -4.40
N GLY A 300 17.23 26.37 -5.39
CA GLY A 300 17.35 26.05 -6.81
C GLY A 300 18.79 25.97 -7.29
N LYS A 301 19.64 26.90 -6.86
CA LYS A 301 21.07 26.90 -7.22
C LYS A 301 21.79 25.68 -6.65
N ALA A 302 21.57 25.36 -5.38
CA ALA A 302 22.16 24.18 -4.73
C ALA A 302 21.72 22.88 -5.42
N SER A 303 20.43 22.73 -5.71
CA SER A 303 19.92 21.55 -6.43
C SER A 303 20.47 21.44 -7.85
N LEU A 304 20.66 22.56 -8.56
CA LEU A 304 21.30 22.56 -9.87
C LEU A 304 22.78 22.16 -9.80
N GLN A 305 23.51 22.55 -8.76
CA GLN A 305 24.89 22.13 -8.55
C GLN A 305 24.99 20.62 -8.32
N ILE A 306 24.15 20.06 -7.44
CA ILE A 306 24.08 18.60 -7.21
C ILE A 306 23.75 17.88 -8.52
N LEU A 307 22.75 18.36 -9.27
CA LEU A 307 22.35 17.73 -10.53
C LEU A 307 23.43 17.82 -11.61
N ARG A 308 24.26 18.87 -11.59
CA ARG A 308 25.42 18.99 -12.46
C ARG A 308 26.47 17.92 -12.14
N GLU A 309 26.84 17.77 -10.87
CA GLU A 309 27.76 16.72 -10.41
C GLU A 309 27.23 15.33 -10.80
N GLN A 310 25.94 15.09 -10.59
CA GLN A 310 25.26 13.86 -11.00
C GLN A 310 25.29 13.60 -12.51
N PHE A 311 25.34 14.62 -13.35
CA PHE A 311 25.51 14.44 -14.80
C PHE A 311 26.97 14.20 -15.19
N ASP A 312 27.92 14.86 -14.51
CA ASP A 312 29.35 14.74 -14.78
C ASP A 312 29.89 13.37 -14.35
N ASP A 313 29.46 12.86 -13.19
CA ASP A 313 29.82 11.54 -12.66
C ASP A 313 29.19 10.36 -13.44
N ASN A 314 28.23 10.65 -14.33
CA ASN A 314 27.37 9.64 -14.96
C ASN A 314 27.65 9.44 -16.45
N THR A 315 28.90 9.57 -16.86
CA THR A 315 29.36 9.40 -18.26
C THR A 315 29.16 7.97 -18.81
N GLY A 316 28.99 6.95 -17.96
CA GLY A 316 28.77 5.55 -18.35
C GLY A 316 27.38 4.95 -18.04
N GLY A 317 26.61 5.57 -17.16
CA GLY A 317 25.28 5.09 -16.73
C GLY A 317 24.18 5.75 -17.55
N TRP A 318 23.44 6.68 -16.96
CA TRP A 318 22.29 7.37 -17.56
C TRP A 318 22.57 8.00 -18.93
N MET A 319 23.72 8.67 -19.11
CA MET A 319 24.04 9.34 -20.38
C MET A 319 24.27 8.33 -21.53
N ALA A 320 24.82 7.16 -21.22
CA ALA A 320 24.92 6.06 -22.18
C ALA A 320 23.54 5.53 -22.60
N TRP A 321 22.54 5.61 -21.71
CA TRP A 321 21.15 5.26 -22.00
C TRP A 321 20.37 6.36 -22.74
N PHE A 322 20.62 7.65 -22.44
CA PHE A 322 20.10 8.79 -23.22
C PHE A 322 20.50 8.76 -24.69
N ASN A 323 21.73 8.32 -24.95
CA ASN A 323 22.31 8.25 -26.29
C ASN A 323 21.94 6.95 -27.04
N ARG A 324 21.30 5.97 -26.38
CA ARG A 324 20.81 4.77 -27.06
C ARG A 324 19.47 5.05 -27.77
N PRO A 325 19.23 4.45 -28.95
CA PRO A 325 17.91 4.47 -29.60
C PRO A 325 16.83 3.69 -28.83
N SER A 326 17.16 3.02 -27.71
CA SER A 326 16.19 2.25 -26.93
C SER A 326 15.17 3.16 -26.27
N GLY A 327 13.89 2.80 -26.35
CA GLY A 327 12.71 3.61 -25.99
C GLY A 327 12.50 3.97 -24.51
N TRP A 328 13.57 4.08 -23.72
CA TRP A 328 13.53 4.44 -22.30
C TRP A 328 13.52 5.95 -22.07
N VAL A 329 14.25 6.71 -22.90
CA VAL A 329 14.21 8.18 -22.87
C VAL A 329 13.22 8.68 -23.91
N THR A 330 12.13 9.27 -23.43
CA THR A 330 11.10 9.85 -24.29
C THR A 330 11.61 11.10 -25.01
N GLN A 331 10.98 11.49 -26.13
CA GLN A 331 11.27 12.79 -26.76
C GLN A 331 11.04 13.95 -25.78
N ALA A 332 10.00 13.85 -24.94
CA ALA A 332 9.73 14.81 -23.86
C ALA A 332 10.91 14.87 -22.88
N GLY A 333 11.47 13.72 -22.49
CA GLY A 333 12.62 13.68 -21.60
C GLY A 333 13.90 14.27 -22.20
N ARG A 334 14.12 14.10 -23.50
CA ARG A 334 15.21 14.80 -24.20
C ARG A 334 15.03 16.32 -24.17
N GLN A 335 13.80 16.82 -24.32
CA GLN A 335 13.51 18.25 -24.22
C GLN A 335 13.69 18.77 -22.80
N ALA A 336 13.20 18.04 -21.79
CA ALA A 336 13.38 18.38 -20.39
C ALA A 336 14.87 18.45 -19.99
N TYR A 337 15.67 17.49 -20.46
CA TYR A 337 17.13 17.53 -20.27
C TYR A 337 17.76 18.80 -20.86
N LEU A 338 17.38 19.19 -22.07
CA LEU A 338 17.85 20.45 -22.67
C LEU A 338 17.36 21.67 -21.88
N GLY A 339 16.14 21.62 -21.35
CA GLY A 339 15.60 22.64 -20.45
C GLY A 339 16.45 22.81 -19.19
N VAL A 340 16.80 21.71 -18.53
CA VAL A 340 17.69 21.72 -17.36
C VAL A 340 19.09 22.22 -17.73
N ARG A 341 19.66 21.79 -18.87
CA ARG A 341 20.96 22.31 -19.34
C ARG A 341 20.96 23.82 -19.53
N ARG A 342 19.86 24.40 -20.02
CA ARG A 342 19.74 25.87 -20.13
C ARG A 342 19.77 26.55 -18.75
N ARG A 343 19.24 25.90 -17.71
CA ARG A 343 19.31 26.41 -16.33
C ARG A 343 20.74 26.36 -15.79
N PHE A 344 21.54 25.34 -16.12
CA PHE A 344 22.97 25.34 -15.78
C PHE A 344 23.72 26.49 -16.44
N ILE A 345 23.48 26.73 -17.73
CA ILE A 345 24.14 27.83 -18.46
C ILE A 345 23.75 29.18 -17.83
N ALA A 346 22.47 29.36 -17.47
CA ALA A 346 22.03 30.58 -16.78
C ALA A 346 22.75 30.77 -15.44
N LEU A 347 22.91 29.71 -14.65
CA LEU A 347 23.64 29.75 -13.38
C LEU A 347 25.12 30.10 -13.59
N GLU A 348 25.79 29.47 -14.56
CA GLU A 348 27.19 29.79 -14.90
C GLU A 348 27.35 31.24 -15.35
N VAL A 349 26.41 31.76 -16.13
CA VAL A 349 26.42 33.17 -16.57
C VAL A 349 26.25 34.11 -15.37
N GLU A 350 25.38 33.80 -14.42
CA GLU A 350 25.23 34.58 -13.18
C GLU A 350 26.52 34.55 -12.35
N GLU A 351 27.12 33.37 -12.14
CA GLU A 351 28.38 33.21 -11.40
C GLU A 351 29.53 33.98 -12.06
N LEU A 352 29.65 33.88 -13.39
CA LEU A 352 30.64 34.62 -14.16
C LEU A 352 30.42 36.13 -14.11
N ALA A 353 29.17 36.59 -14.13
CA ALA A 353 28.85 38.01 -13.99
C ALA A 353 29.29 38.56 -12.63
N VAL A 354 29.09 37.81 -11.54
CA VAL A 354 29.56 38.19 -10.20
C VAL A 354 31.08 38.26 -10.15
N VAL A 355 31.79 37.29 -10.74
CA VAL A 355 33.26 37.29 -10.82
C VAL A 355 33.76 38.48 -11.64
N ALA A 356 33.11 38.77 -12.77
CA ALA A 356 33.44 39.89 -13.64
C ALA A 356 33.21 41.23 -12.92
N ASP A 357 32.10 41.40 -12.22
CA ASP A 357 31.79 42.61 -11.45
C ASP A 357 32.77 42.81 -10.28
N ALA A 358 33.15 41.74 -9.58
CA ALA A 358 34.16 41.80 -8.53
C ALA A 358 35.53 42.18 -9.09
N ALA A 359 35.95 41.57 -10.21
CA ALA A 359 37.20 41.92 -10.89
C ALA A 359 37.18 43.38 -11.39
N LEU A 360 36.05 43.85 -11.90
CA LEU A 360 35.86 45.23 -12.34
C LEU A 360 35.91 46.22 -11.17
N ALA A 361 35.33 45.88 -10.03
CA ALA A 361 35.40 46.69 -8.81
C ALA A 361 36.83 46.80 -8.28
N GLU A 362 37.59 45.69 -8.26
CA GLU A 362 39.01 45.66 -7.90
C GLU A 362 39.85 46.52 -8.86
N ALA A 363 39.60 46.42 -10.17
CA ALA A 363 40.31 47.17 -11.21
C ALA A 363 40.03 48.69 -11.20
N LYS A 364 38.89 49.13 -10.66
CA LYS A 364 38.48 50.54 -10.55
C LYS A 364 39.09 51.28 -9.36
N GLY A 365 39.79 50.58 -8.45
CA GLY A 365 40.54 51.20 -7.37
C GLY A 365 41.71 52.06 -7.88
N ALA A 366 41.93 53.25 -7.32
CA ALA A 366 42.95 54.19 -7.79
C ALA A 366 44.39 53.63 -7.76
N ALA A 367 44.64 52.55 -7.01
CA ALA A 367 45.91 51.87 -6.89
C ALA A 367 45.90 50.43 -7.47
N ALA A 368 44.91 50.08 -8.29
CA ALA A 368 44.77 48.71 -8.80
C ALA A 368 45.96 48.29 -9.69
N PRO A 369 46.65 47.18 -9.38
CA PRO A 369 47.76 46.69 -10.19
C PRO A 369 47.31 46.26 -11.59
N GLU A 370 48.20 46.34 -12.58
CA GLU A 370 47.89 46.06 -14.00
C GLU A 370 47.33 44.64 -14.22
N THR A 371 47.76 43.68 -13.39
CA THR A 371 47.24 42.31 -13.37
C THR A 371 45.75 42.23 -13.03
N ALA A 372 45.24 43.09 -12.14
CA ALA A 372 43.82 43.18 -11.82
C ALA A 372 43.00 43.76 -12.99
N ARG A 373 43.55 44.74 -13.70
CA ARG A 373 42.90 45.34 -14.89
C ARG A 373 42.83 44.39 -16.08
N VAL A 374 43.86 43.57 -16.29
CA VAL A 374 43.86 42.52 -17.32
C VAL A 374 42.85 41.44 -16.99
N ARG A 375 42.80 40.99 -15.73
CA ARG A 375 41.82 40.00 -15.26
C ARG A 375 40.37 40.46 -15.40
N ALA A 376 40.09 41.76 -15.24
CA ALA A 376 38.74 42.32 -15.42
C ALA A 376 38.29 42.50 -16.89
N ARG A 377 39.22 42.43 -17.86
CA ARG A 377 38.93 42.54 -19.30
C ARG A 377 38.69 41.19 -19.97
N LEU A 378 39.30 40.14 -19.44
CA LEU A 378 39.09 38.74 -19.82
C LEU A 378 37.79 38.24 -19.21
#